data_AF-A0A4Y5ZU55-F1
#
_entry.id   AF-A0A4Y5ZU55-F1
#
_cell.length_a   1.000
_cell.length_b   1.000
_cell.length_c   1.000
_cell.angle_alpha   90.00
_cell.angle_beta   90.00
_cell.angle_gamma   90.00
#
_symmetry.space_group_name_H-M   'P 1'
#
loop_
_entity.id
_entity.type
_entity.pdbx_description
1 polymer ?
#
loop_
_entity_poly.entity_id
_entity_poly.type
_entity_poly.pdbx_seq_one_letter_code
_entity_poly.pdbx_strand_id
1 'polypeptide(L)'
;MRSSPPQNSARSAANTQPPVDGQRADFIRLGVLGDWSHPYLTMDFKTEANIIRALGKIIGNGHLHKGAKPVHWCVDCRSALAEAEVEYYDKTSPSIDVAFEAVDQDAIKAKFGLHG
;
A
#
# COMPACT_ATOMS: atom_id res chain seq x y z
N MET A 1 -20.57 -13.24 3.92
CA MET A 1 -19.83 -14.15 3.02
C MET A 1 -18.63 -14.69 3.78
N ARG A 2 -18.61 -16.00 4.07
CA ARG A 2 -17.48 -16.65 4.75
C ARG A 2 -16.37 -16.83 3.70
N SER A 3 -15.26 -16.12 3.86
CA SER A 3 -14.06 -16.34 3.04
C SER A 3 -13.37 -17.60 3.53
N SER A 4 -13.16 -18.56 2.63
CA SER A 4 -12.22 -19.67 2.81
C SER A 4 -10.83 -19.14 3.20
N PRO A 5 -10.02 -19.87 3.97
CA PRO A 5 -8.65 -19.45 4.28
C PRO A 5 -7.87 -19.27 2.98
N PRO A 6 -7.02 -18.23 2.85
CA PRO A 6 -6.29 -17.98 1.63
C PRO A 6 -5.24 -19.08 1.44
N GLN A 7 -5.43 -19.91 0.42
CA GLN A 7 -4.45 -20.90 -0.04
C GLN A 7 -3.14 -20.23 -0.58
N ASN A 8 -3.04 -18.90 -0.53
CA ASN A 8 -1.92 -18.12 -1.08
C ASN A 8 -0.71 -17.97 -0.16
N SER A 9 -0.82 -18.13 1.16
CA SER A 9 0.33 -17.91 2.07
C SER A 9 1.40 -19.00 1.93
N ALA A 10 0.99 -20.25 1.69
CA ALA A 10 1.93 -21.34 1.43
C ALA A 10 2.64 -21.20 0.08
N ARG A 11 2.01 -20.51 -0.89
CA ARG A 11 2.53 -20.36 -2.26
C ARG A 11 3.62 -19.28 -2.36
N SER A 12 3.58 -18.22 -1.54
CA SER A 12 4.64 -17.19 -1.53
C SER A 12 5.93 -17.69 -0.88
N ALA A 13 5.85 -18.45 0.21
CA ALA A 13 7.02 -19.07 0.84
C ALA A 13 7.72 -20.05 -0.12
N ALA A 14 6.96 -20.85 -0.87
CA ALA A 14 7.48 -21.80 -1.85
C ALA A 14 8.18 -21.14 -3.06
N ASN A 15 7.75 -19.94 -3.47
CA ASN A 15 8.31 -19.22 -4.62
C ASN A 15 9.51 -18.30 -4.27
N THR A 16 9.87 -18.18 -2.99
CA THR A 16 10.94 -17.24 -2.56
C THR A 16 12.35 -17.83 -2.68
N GLN A 17 12.49 -19.16 -2.67
CA GLN A 17 13.80 -19.83 -2.72
C GLN A 17 14.56 -19.61 -4.05
N PRO A 18 13.94 -19.77 -5.24
CA PRO A 18 14.68 -19.68 -6.50
C PRO A 18 15.31 -18.30 -6.77
N PRO A 19 14.65 -17.16 -6.51
CA PRO A 19 15.28 -15.84 -6.68
C PRO A 19 16.41 -15.56 -5.69
N VAL A 20 16.27 -16.00 -4.43
CA VAL A 20 17.28 -15.78 -3.38
C VAL A 20 18.57 -16.53 -3.68
N ASP A 21 18.45 -17.79 -4.11
CA ASP A 21 19.61 -18.63 -4.41
C ASP A 21 20.41 -18.11 -5.60
N GLY A 22 19.72 -17.63 -6.65
CA GLY A 22 20.37 -17.00 -7.80
C GLY A 22 21.13 -15.73 -7.42
N GLN A 23 20.47 -14.81 -6.72
CA GLN A 23 21.11 -13.57 -6.25
C GLN A 23 22.30 -13.85 -5.34
N ARG A 24 22.19 -14.85 -4.44
CA ARG A 24 23.29 -15.27 -3.57
C ARG A 24 24.49 -15.77 -4.35
N ALA A 25 24.29 -16.62 -5.36
CA ALA A 25 25.37 -17.13 -6.20
C ALA A 25 26.10 -15.99 -6.93
N ASP A 26 25.36 -15.00 -7.42
CA ASP A 26 25.94 -13.81 -8.06
C ASP A 26 26.75 -12.95 -7.09
N PHE A 27 26.25 -12.72 -5.87
CA PHE A 27 27.02 -11.97 -4.87
C PHE A 27 28.30 -12.68 -4.43
N ILE A 28 28.26 -14.02 -4.27
CA ILE A 28 29.46 -14.83 -3.99
C ILE A 28 30.45 -14.71 -5.15
N ARG A 29 29.95 -14.80 -6.40
CA ARG A 29 30.77 -14.66 -7.61
C ARG A 29 31.43 -13.28 -7.72
N LEU A 30 30.76 -12.23 -7.25
CA LEU A 30 31.31 -10.87 -7.16
C LEU A 30 32.30 -10.68 -6.00
N GLY A 31 32.53 -11.72 -5.18
CA GLY A 31 33.48 -11.68 -4.07
C GLY A 31 32.93 -11.04 -2.79
N VAL A 32 31.61 -10.88 -2.66
CA VAL A 32 30.99 -10.33 -1.44
C VAL A 32 31.14 -11.33 -0.29
N LEU A 33 31.69 -10.84 0.83
CA LEU A 33 31.84 -11.63 2.06
C LEU A 33 30.56 -11.56 2.89
N GLY A 34 30.05 -12.71 3.31
CA GLY A 34 28.85 -12.82 4.15
C GLY A 34 28.63 -14.24 4.66
N ASP A 35 27.78 -14.38 5.68
CA ASP A 35 27.29 -15.69 6.12
C ASP A 35 26.16 -16.15 5.19
N TRP A 36 26.56 -16.74 4.07
CA TRP A 36 25.64 -17.26 3.05
C TRP A 36 24.87 -18.52 3.49
N SER A 37 25.30 -19.16 4.59
CA SER A 37 24.67 -20.35 5.16
C SER A 37 23.53 -20.03 6.14
N HIS A 38 23.58 -18.85 6.77
CA HIS A 38 22.52 -18.36 7.66
C HIS A 38 22.04 -16.95 7.24
N PRO A 39 21.44 -16.81 6.04
CA PRO A 39 20.95 -15.52 5.59
C PRO A 39 19.75 -15.06 6.43
N TYR A 40 19.64 -13.76 6.65
CA TYR A 40 18.40 -13.16 7.15
C TYR A 40 17.35 -13.18 6.04
N LEU A 41 16.20 -13.80 6.31
CA LEU A 41 15.06 -13.83 5.41
C LEU A 41 13.85 -13.20 6.09
N THR A 42 13.15 -12.32 5.38
CA THR A 42 11.96 -11.62 5.89
C THR A 42 10.78 -12.56 6.14
N MET A 43 10.72 -13.66 5.38
CA MET A 43 9.71 -14.71 5.49
C MET A 43 10.14 -15.87 6.41
N ASP A 44 11.29 -15.77 7.11
CA ASP A 44 11.65 -16.75 8.14
C ASP A 44 10.75 -16.59 9.38
N PHE A 45 10.37 -17.71 10.00
CA PHE A 45 9.45 -17.71 11.16
C PHE A 45 9.94 -16.83 12.32
N LYS A 46 11.25 -16.77 12.57
CA LYS A 46 11.80 -15.94 13.65
C LYS A 46 11.62 -14.46 13.31
N THR A 47 11.82 -14.09 12.05
CA THR A 47 11.63 -12.72 11.55
C THR A 47 10.17 -12.31 11.62
N GLU A 48 9.25 -13.11 11.08
CA GLU A 48 7.80 -12.84 11.14
C GLU A 48 7.31 -12.71 12.59
N ALA A 49 7.75 -13.60 13.49
CA ALA A 49 7.42 -13.51 14.91
C ALA A 49 7.90 -12.19 15.54
N ASN A 50 9.08 -11.70 15.14
CA ASN A 50 9.59 -10.41 15.60
C ASN A 50 8.79 -9.23 15.05
N ILE A 51 8.32 -9.29 13.79
CA ILE A 51 7.43 -8.27 13.21
C ILE A 51 6.15 -8.16 14.03
N ILE A 52 5.51 -9.29 14.38
CA ILE A 52 4.30 -9.29 15.21
C ILE A 52 4.56 -8.74 16.62
N ARG A 53 5.70 -9.09 17.24
CA ARG A 53 6.06 -8.52 18.55
C ARG A 53 6.26 -7.00 18.49
N ALA A 54 6.91 -6.50 17.44
CA ALA A 54 7.10 -5.07 17.24
C ALA A 54 5.75 -4.36 17.05
N LEU A 55 4.86 -4.91 16.22
CA LEU A 55 3.50 -4.41 16.04
C LEU A 55 2.73 -4.39 17.37
N GLY A 56 2.85 -5.43 18.20
CA GLY A 56 2.24 -5.49 19.52
C GLY A 56 2.67 -4.34 20.44
N LYS A 57 3.94 -3.92 20.40
CA LYS A 57 4.42 -2.75 21.15
C LYS A 57 3.82 -1.44 20.64
N ILE A 58 3.71 -1.27 19.32
CA ILE A 58 3.08 -0.09 18.69
C ILE A 58 1.62 0.04 19.14
N ILE A 59 0.90 -1.09 19.18
CA ILE A 59 -0.48 -1.15 19.66
C ILE A 59 -0.55 -0.83 21.16
N GLY A 60 0.31 -1.44 21.98
CA GLY A 60 0.37 -1.18 23.43
C GLY A 60 0.65 0.28 23.78
N ASN A 61 1.34 1.01 22.90
CA ASN A 61 1.61 2.44 23.03
C ASN A 61 0.48 3.35 22.49
N GLY A 62 -0.63 2.78 22.00
CA GLY A 62 -1.76 3.56 21.49
C GLY A 62 -1.53 4.20 20.11
N HIS A 63 -0.54 3.75 19.34
CA HIS A 63 -0.21 4.30 18.02
C HIS A 63 -0.96 3.65 16.85
N LEU A 64 -1.86 2.71 17.12
CA LEU A 64 -2.70 2.09 16.09
C LEU A 64 -4.15 2.58 16.24
N HIS A 65 -4.70 3.10 15.15
CA HIS A 65 -6.11 3.48 15.06
C HIS A 65 -6.78 2.79 13.86
N LYS A 66 -8.05 2.41 14.03
CA LYS A 66 -8.88 1.85 12.96
C LYS A 66 -10.02 2.81 12.65
N GLY A 67 -10.08 3.26 11.40
CA GLY A 67 -11.13 4.16 10.91
C GLY A 67 -11.25 4.11 9.38
N ALA A 68 -11.98 5.05 8.82
CA ALA A 68 -12.11 5.23 7.38
C ALA A 68 -11.45 6.54 6.95
N LYS A 69 -10.55 6.46 5.96
CA LYS A 69 -9.87 7.60 5.35
C LYS A 69 -9.76 7.29 3.85
N PRO A 70 -9.99 8.26 2.94
CA PRO A 70 -9.60 8.09 1.54
C PRO A 70 -8.10 7.74 1.44
N VAL A 71 -7.77 6.74 0.62
CA VAL A 71 -6.40 6.24 0.43
C VAL A 71 -6.08 6.12 -1.06
N HIS A 72 -4.80 6.15 -1.39
CA HIS A 72 -4.34 5.74 -2.71
C HIS A 72 -4.65 4.27 -2.93
N TRP A 73 -5.31 3.95 -4.05
CA TRP A 73 -5.75 2.61 -4.37
C TRP A 73 -5.18 2.17 -5.72
N CYS A 74 -4.37 1.11 -5.71
CA CYS A 74 -3.91 0.48 -6.93
C CYS A 74 -5.01 -0.47 -7.43
N VAL A 75 -5.61 -0.15 -8.59
CA VAL A 75 -6.66 -0.98 -9.21
C VAL A 75 -6.13 -2.35 -9.67
N ASP A 76 -4.89 -2.39 -10.16
CA ASP A 76 -4.26 -3.62 -10.66
C ASP A 76 -3.84 -4.54 -9.52
N CYS A 77 -3.21 -3.97 -8.48
CA CYS A 77 -2.75 -4.67 -7.29
C CYS A 77 -3.90 -5.09 -6.37
N ARG A 78 -5.04 -4.39 -6.44
CA ARG A 78 -6.20 -4.51 -5.54
C ARG A 78 -5.80 -4.32 -4.07
N SER A 79 -4.98 -3.30 -3.81
CA SER A 79 -4.50 -2.93 -2.49
C SER A 79 -4.43 -1.41 -2.32
N ALA A 80 -4.52 -0.97 -1.08
CA ALA A 80 -4.13 0.39 -0.70
C ALA A 80 -2.61 0.53 -0.82
N LEU A 81 -2.15 1.72 -1.20
CA LEU A 81 -0.74 2.09 -1.28
C LEU A 81 -0.40 3.10 -0.18
N ALA A 82 0.82 3.01 0.35
CA ALA A 82 1.39 4.08 1.16
C ALA A 82 1.84 5.24 0.27
N GLU A 83 1.89 6.47 0.79
CA GLU A 83 2.37 7.64 0.01
C GLU A 83 3.77 7.40 -0.58
N ALA A 84 4.63 6.70 0.17
CA ALA A 84 5.98 6.35 -0.26
C ALA A 84 6.02 5.36 -1.45
N GLU A 85 4.90 4.72 -1.79
CA GLU A 85 4.76 3.82 -2.94
C GLU A 85 4.13 4.52 -4.16
N VAL A 86 3.74 5.79 -4.01
CA VAL A 86 3.10 6.57 -5.08
C VAL A 86 4.14 7.36 -5.86
N GLU A 87 4.10 7.22 -7.18
CA GLU A 87 4.91 8.00 -8.11
C GLU A 87 4.00 8.86 -9.00
N TYR A 88 4.44 10.08 -9.30
CA TYR A 88 3.67 11.05 -10.08
C TYR A 88 4.17 11.12 -11.52
N TYR A 89 3.24 11.16 -12.45
CA TYR A 89 3.48 11.28 -13.88
C TYR A 89 2.48 12.27 -14.49
N ASP A 90 2.92 13.03 -15.49
CA ASP A 90 2.04 13.93 -16.21
C ASP A 90 0.96 13.16 -16.95
N LYS A 91 -0.29 13.55 -16.73
CA LYS A 91 -1.46 12.96 -17.38
C LYS A 91 -2.42 14.04 -17.81
N THR A 92 -2.58 14.20 -19.13
CA THR A 92 -3.67 15.00 -19.67
C THR A 92 -4.99 14.31 -19.37
N SER A 93 -5.85 14.97 -18.59
CA SER A 93 -7.20 14.49 -18.26
C SER A 93 -8.24 15.48 -18.79
N PRO A 94 -9.43 15.02 -19.24
CA PRO A 94 -10.51 15.91 -19.60
C PRO A 94 -10.93 16.79 -18.41
N SER A 95 -11.15 18.08 -18.66
CA SER A 95 -11.79 19.00 -17.73
C SER A 95 -13.13 19.41 -18.33
N ILE A 96 -14.20 19.38 -17.54
CA ILE A 96 -15.56 19.67 -17.98
C ILE A 96 -16.23 20.65 -17.02
N ASP A 97 -17.13 21.47 -17.55
CA ASP A 97 -17.99 22.37 -16.76
C ASP A 97 -19.38 21.75 -16.62
N VAL A 98 -19.89 21.66 -15.39
CA VAL A 98 -21.20 21.07 -15.08
C VAL A 98 -22.02 22.09 -14.29
N ALA A 99 -23.13 22.56 -14.89
CA ALA A 99 -24.08 23.45 -14.24
C ALA A 99 -25.07 22.65 -13.37
N PHE A 100 -25.33 23.15 -12.17
CA PHE A 100 -26.35 22.61 -11.26
C PHE A 100 -27.47 23.63 -11.10
N GLU A 101 -28.73 23.17 -11.08
CA GLU A 101 -29.86 24.03 -10.77
C GLU A 101 -29.81 24.45 -9.30
N ALA A 102 -29.95 25.75 -9.05
CA ALA A 102 -30.08 26.28 -7.71
C ALA A 102 -31.49 26.02 -7.17
N VAL A 103 -31.57 25.49 -5.95
CA VAL A 103 -32.85 25.34 -5.23
C VAL A 103 -33.52 26.70 -5.00
N ASP A 104 -32.73 27.74 -4.73
CA ASP A 104 -33.17 29.13 -4.64
C ASP A 104 -32.27 30.00 -5.53
N GLN A 105 -32.81 30.41 -6.68
CA GLN A 105 -32.06 31.20 -7.65
C GLN A 105 -31.81 32.63 -7.17
N ASP A 106 -32.76 33.23 -6.46
CA ASP A 106 -32.65 34.63 -6.03
C ASP A 106 -31.62 34.77 -4.89
N ALA A 107 -31.57 33.81 -3.97
CA ALA A 107 -30.53 33.77 -2.94
C ALA A 107 -29.12 33.61 -3.54
N ILE A 108 -28.96 32.75 -4.54
CA ILE A 108 -27.68 32.56 -5.24
C ILE A 108 -27.30 33.83 -5.99
N LYS A 109 -28.20 34.39 -6.81
CA LYS A 109 -27.97 35.64 -7.54
C LYS A 109 -27.52 36.78 -6.62
N ALA A 110 -28.20 36.95 -5.48
CA ALA A 110 -27.83 37.96 -4.49
C ALA A 110 -26.43 37.76 -3.90
N LYS A 111 -26.00 36.51 -3.63
CA LYS A 111 -24.64 36.20 -3.13
C LYS A 111 -23.54 36.54 -4.13
N PHE A 112 -23.84 36.47 -5.42
CA PHE A 112 -22.91 36.82 -6.50
C PHE A 112 -23.05 38.27 -7.00
N GLY A 113 -23.85 39.11 -6.32
CA GLY A 113 -24.07 40.51 -6.73
C GLY A 113 -24.81 40.65 -8.06
N LEU A 114 -25.50 39.59 -8.49
CA LEU A 114 -26.34 39.58 -9.67
C LEU A 114 -27.72 40.08 -9.25
N HIS A 115 -28.01 41.35 -9.56
CA HIS A 115 -29.31 41.95 -9.31
C HIS A 115 -30.08 41.97 -10.64
N GLY A 116 -31.03 41.05 -10.78
CA GLY A 116 -31.82 40.83 -11.98
C GLY A 116 -32.96 39.86 -11.74
#